data_AF-A0A2N1JLV0-F1
#
_entry.id   AF-A0A2N1JLV0-F1
#
_cell.length_a   1.000
_cell.length_b   1.000
_cell.length_c   1.000
_cell.angle_alpha   90.00
_cell.angle_beta   90.00
_cell.angle_gamma   90.00
#
_symmetry.space_group_name_H-M   'P 1'
#
loop_
_entity.id
_entity.type
_entity.pdbx_description
1 polymer ?
#
loop_
_entity_poly.entity_id
_entity_poly.type
_entity_poly.pdbx_seq_one_letter_code
_entity_poly.pdbx_strand_id
1 'polypeptide(L)'
;MSIAMEALPDDADLTLSEDDRRELVQWTVACAERMLPLFLAERPHDSRPRDALDAAQAFLRGELSIDEVRERAFACHAAARESTDPNAIAAARVCGQAAAVAHMAGHARQVPRYTAKAFPGDRSRRDEELAWQRMRVPERFDHYVYEG
;
A
#
# COMPACT_ATOMS: atom_id res chain seq x y z
N MET A 1 -19.93 9.14 26.15
CA MET A 1 -19.14 8.26 25.27
C MET A 1 -17.75 8.86 25.19
N SER A 2 -16.77 8.21 25.82
CA SER A 2 -15.37 8.63 25.73
C SER A 2 -14.83 8.09 24.42
N ILE A 3 -14.45 8.98 23.51
CA ILE A 3 -13.64 8.61 22.35
C ILE A 3 -12.29 8.27 22.96
N ALA A 4 -11.94 6.98 23.02
CA ALA A 4 -10.58 6.61 23.36
C ALA A 4 -9.68 7.28 22.32
N MET A 5 -8.81 8.21 22.75
CA MET A 5 -7.71 8.64 21.91
C MET A 5 -6.86 7.40 21.65
N GLU A 6 -6.93 6.87 20.43
CA GLU A 6 -6.02 5.82 20.00
C GLU A 6 -4.59 6.34 20.15
N ALA A 7 -3.71 5.52 20.75
CA ALA A 7 -2.34 5.91 21.00
C ALA A 7 -1.61 6.19 19.67
N LEU A 8 -0.72 7.17 19.69
CA LEU A 8 0.18 7.43 18.57
C LEU A 8 1.13 6.23 18.41
N PRO A 9 1.42 5.79 17.16
CA PRO A 9 2.38 4.73 16.91
C PRO A 9 3.80 5.17 17.30
N ASP A 10 4.64 4.21 17.69
CA ASP A 10 6.09 4.44 17.82
C ASP A 10 6.72 4.40 16.43
N ASP A 11 7.28 5.52 15.98
CA ASP A 11 7.92 5.63 14.66
C ASP A 11 9.15 4.70 14.50
N ALA A 12 9.76 4.26 15.61
CA ALA A 12 10.85 3.29 15.57
C ALA A 12 10.35 1.84 15.40
N ASP A 13 9.08 1.56 15.74
CA ASP A 13 8.49 0.23 15.56
C ASP A 13 7.95 0.06 14.14
N LEU A 14 8.68 -0.74 13.36
CA LEU A 14 8.27 -1.06 11.99
C LEU A 14 7.17 -2.12 11.94
N THR A 15 6.93 -2.87 13.01
CA THR A 15 5.92 -3.94 13.02
C THR A 15 4.55 -3.39 13.37
N LEU A 16 4.47 -2.61 14.47
CA LEU A 16 3.23 -2.18 15.14
C LEU A 16 2.31 -3.35 15.52
N SER A 17 1.25 -3.04 16.27
CA SER A 17 0.24 -4.04 16.63
C SER A 17 -0.51 -4.57 15.39
N GLU A 18 -1.23 -5.68 15.53
CA GLU A 18 -2.09 -6.14 14.43
C GLU A 18 -3.22 -5.15 14.13
N ASP A 19 -3.80 -4.52 15.14
CA ASP A 19 -4.87 -3.53 14.95
C ASP A 19 -4.36 -2.32 14.16
N ASP A 20 -3.16 -1.82 14.48
CA ASP A 20 -2.51 -0.76 13.71
C ASP A 20 -2.26 -1.19 12.26
N ARG A 21 -1.74 -2.40 12.06
CA ARG A 21 -1.52 -2.95 10.72
C ARG A 21 -2.83 -3.09 9.95
N ARG A 22 -3.95 -3.46 10.59
CA ARG A 22 -5.27 -3.57 9.93
C ARG A 22 -5.77 -2.22 9.44
N GLU A 23 -5.64 -1.15 10.23
CA GLU A 23 -5.98 0.21 9.78
C GLU A 23 -5.10 0.68 8.62
N LEU A 24 -3.78 0.46 8.72
CA LEU A 24 -2.85 0.80 7.65
C LEU A 24 -3.09 -0.03 6.38
N VAL A 25 -3.44 -1.32 6.50
CA VAL A 25 -3.81 -2.16 5.35
C VAL A 25 -5.06 -1.59 4.65
N GLN A 26 -6.10 -1.19 5.41
CA GLN A 26 -7.30 -0.58 4.80
C GLN A 26 -6.95 0.67 3.98
N TRP A 27 -6.16 1.58 4.55
CA TRP A 27 -5.72 2.78 3.85
C TRP A 27 -4.84 2.46 2.63
N THR A 28 -3.80 1.63 2.79
CA THR A 28 -2.88 1.31 1.71
C THR A 28 -3.53 0.55 0.56
N VAL A 29 -4.51 -0.33 0.83
CA VAL A 29 -5.29 -0.98 -0.23
C VAL A 29 -6.10 0.04 -1.01
N ALA A 30 -6.77 1.00 -0.36
CA ALA A 30 -7.50 2.06 -1.07
C ALA A 30 -6.58 2.93 -1.95
N CYS A 31 -5.36 3.22 -1.49
CA CYS A 31 -4.33 3.88 -2.30
C CYS A 31 -3.92 3.01 -3.51
N ALA A 32 -3.72 1.72 -3.28
CA ALA A 32 -3.28 0.79 -4.32
C ALA A 32 -4.35 0.53 -5.39
N GLU A 33 -5.62 0.45 -5.01
CA GLU A 33 -6.74 0.30 -5.94
C GLU A 33 -6.82 1.45 -6.96
N ARG A 34 -6.48 2.68 -6.55
CA ARG A 34 -6.41 3.85 -7.45
C ARG A 34 -5.24 3.77 -8.43
N MET A 35 -4.15 3.13 -8.01
CA MET A 35 -2.94 2.95 -8.81
C MET A 35 -3.03 1.74 -9.75
N LEU A 36 -3.77 0.68 -9.36
CA LEU A 36 -3.89 -0.58 -10.08
C LEU A 36 -4.20 -0.43 -11.59
N PRO A 37 -5.09 0.49 -12.04
CA PRO A 37 -5.35 0.69 -13.47
C PRO A 37 -4.10 1.02 -14.30
N LEU A 38 -3.08 1.65 -13.70
CA LEU A 38 -1.83 1.96 -14.38
C LEU A 38 -1.03 0.70 -14.73
N PHE A 39 -1.06 -0.30 -13.84
CA PHE A 39 -0.43 -1.58 -14.12
C PHE A 39 -1.21 -2.36 -15.18
N LEU A 40 -2.54 -2.41 -15.06
CA LEU A 40 -3.40 -3.15 -15.98
C LEU A 40 -3.40 -2.55 -17.40
N ALA A 41 -3.03 -1.27 -17.56
CA ALA A 41 -2.85 -0.66 -18.87
C ALA A 41 -1.67 -1.27 -19.66
N GLU A 42 -0.58 -1.65 -18.98
CA GLU A 42 0.56 -2.33 -19.62
C GLU A 42 0.37 -3.86 -19.64
N ARG A 43 -0.13 -4.43 -18.54
CA ARG A 43 -0.20 -5.88 -18.30
C ARG A 43 -1.63 -6.33 -17.95
N PRO A 44 -2.60 -6.25 -18.88
CA PRO A 44 -4.02 -6.47 -18.58
C PRO A 44 -4.37 -7.89 -18.11
N HIS A 45 -3.52 -8.88 -18.40
CA HIS A 45 -3.74 -10.29 -18.06
C HIS A 45 -2.91 -10.79 -16.87
N ASP A 46 -2.07 -9.92 -16.28
CA ASP A 46 -1.28 -10.27 -15.12
C ASP A 46 -2.05 -9.96 -13.84
N SER A 47 -2.49 -11.00 -13.14
CA SER A 47 -3.32 -10.87 -11.93
C SER A 47 -2.51 -10.51 -10.69
N ARG A 48 -1.18 -10.62 -10.70
CA ARG A 48 -0.36 -10.59 -9.47
C ARG A 48 -0.60 -9.35 -8.59
N PRO A 49 -0.80 -8.13 -9.12
CA PRO A 49 -1.17 -6.99 -8.27
C PRO A 49 -2.57 -7.05 -7.70
N ARG A 50 -3.56 -7.58 -8.43
CA ARG A 50 -4.91 -7.79 -7.91
C ARG A 50 -4.91 -8.86 -6.81
N ASP A 51 -4.21 -9.97 -7.04
CA ASP A 51 -4.07 -11.06 -6.08
C ASP A 51 -3.42 -10.59 -4.76
N ALA A 52 -2.49 -9.64 -4.81
CA ALA A 52 -1.90 -9.03 -3.63
C ALA A 52 -2.92 -8.19 -2.83
N LEU A 53 -3.77 -7.41 -3.51
CA LEU A 53 -4.82 -6.63 -2.84
C LEU A 53 -5.93 -7.52 -2.27
N ASP A 54 -6.33 -8.55 -3.00
CA ASP A 54 -7.30 -9.53 -2.53
C ASP A 54 -6.78 -10.28 -1.29
N ALA A 55 -5.49 -10.61 -1.26
CA ALA A 55 -4.85 -11.21 -0.09
C ALA A 55 -4.80 -10.27 1.11
N ALA A 56 -4.50 -8.98 0.89
CA ALA A 56 -4.52 -7.96 1.94
C ALA A 56 -5.93 -7.81 2.54
N GLN A 57 -6.96 -7.79 1.69
CA GLN A 57 -8.36 -7.76 2.10
C GLN A 57 -8.77 -9.03 2.84
N ALA A 58 -8.28 -10.20 2.44
CA ALA A 58 -8.53 -11.47 3.15
C ALA A 58 -7.87 -11.50 4.53
N PHE A 59 -6.69 -10.91 4.70
CA PHE A 59 -6.08 -10.69 6.01
C PHE A 59 -6.96 -9.82 6.92
N LEU A 60 -7.55 -8.74 6.39
CA LEU A 60 -8.50 -7.91 7.15
C LEU A 60 -9.72 -8.71 7.64
N ARG A 61 -10.12 -9.75 6.93
CA ARG A 61 -11.20 -10.66 7.34
C ARG A 61 -10.74 -11.83 8.22
N GLY A 62 -9.43 -11.97 8.44
CA GLY A 62 -8.85 -13.09 9.19
C GLY A 62 -8.83 -14.42 8.41
N GLU A 63 -8.90 -14.35 7.08
CA GLU A 63 -9.04 -15.52 6.20
C GLU A 63 -7.71 -16.06 5.66
N LEU A 64 -6.64 -15.24 5.67
CA LEU A 64 -5.30 -15.65 5.26
C LEU A 64 -4.27 -15.40 6.35
N SER A 65 -3.28 -16.29 6.42
CA SER A 65 -2.09 -16.09 7.25
C SER A 65 -1.17 -15.01 6.67
N ILE A 66 -0.31 -14.45 7.52
CA ILE A 66 0.70 -13.47 7.11
C ILE A 66 1.61 -14.02 6.02
N ASP A 67 2.00 -15.30 6.09
CA ASP A 67 2.89 -15.90 5.09
C ASP A 67 2.23 -16.03 3.70
N GLU A 68 0.95 -16.38 3.65
CA GLU A 68 0.19 -16.40 2.39
C GLU A 68 0.08 -15.00 1.76
N VAL A 69 -0.15 -13.96 2.57
CA VAL A 69 -0.15 -12.57 2.07
C VAL A 69 1.23 -12.16 1.56
N ARG A 70 2.30 -12.53 2.27
CA ARG A 70 3.68 -12.22 1.86
C ARG A 70 4.04 -12.88 0.53
N GLU A 71 3.60 -14.12 0.31
CA GLU A 71 3.80 -14.80 -0.98
C GLU A 71 3.20 -13.98 -2.15
N ARG A 72 1.97 -13.47 -1.98
CA ARG A 72 1.31 -12.63 -3.00
C ARG A 72 1.98 -11.26 -3.14
N ALA A 73 2.45 -10.66 -2.05
CA ALA A 73 3.25 -9.43 -2.11
C ALA A 73 4.56 -9.63 -2.91
N PHE A 74 5.26 -10.74 -2.70
CA PHE A 74 6.47 -11.07 -3.46
C PHE A 74 6.19 -11.29 -4.95
N ALA A 75 5.11 -12.02 -5.28
CA ALA A 75 4.67 -12.20 -6.67
C ALA A 75 4.36 -10.85 -7.34
N CYS A 76 3.65 -9.95 -6.64
CA CYS A 76 3.38 -8.59 -7.13
C CYS A 76 4.67 -7.79 -7.35
N HIS A 77 5.67 -7.93 -6.47
CA HIS A 77 6.98 -7.32 -6.68
C HIS A 77 7.77 -7.93 -7.84
N ALA A 78 7.55 -9.20 -8.19
CA ALA A 78 8.11 -9.79 -9.40
C ALA A 78 7.46 -9.19 -10.66
N ALA A 79 6.12 -9.06 -10.68
CA ALA A 79 5.40 -8.34 -11.73
C ALA A 79 5.96 -6.94 -11.97
N ALA A 80 6.22 -6.19 -10.90
CA ALA A 80 6.83 -4.87 -11.00
C ALA A 80 8.25 -4.87 -11.62
N ARG A 81 9.02 -5.96 -11.49
CA ARG A 81 10.36 -6.08 -12.10
C ARG A 81 10.29 -6.49 -13.58
N GLU A 82 9.19 -7.13 -13.98
CA GLU A 82 8.96 -7.59 -15.34
C GLU A 82 8.25 -6.53 -16.21
N SER A 83 7.69 -5.48 -15.60
CA SER A 83 7.15 -4.31 -16.27
C SER A 83 8.23 -3.37 -16.81
N THR A 84 7.87 -2.62 -17.86
CA THR A 84 8.74 -1.63 -18.51
C THR A 84 8.17 -0.21 -18.43
N ASP A 85 6.86 -0.05 -18.32
CA ASP A 85 6.21 1.24 -18.08
C ASP A 85 6.45 1.71 -16.63
N PRO A 86 7.05 2.90 -16.40
CA PRO A 86 7.26 3.45 -15.06
C PRO A 86 5.98 3.53 -14.21
N ASN A 87 4.83 3.80 -14.81
CA ASN A 87 3.55 3.86 -14.11
C ASN A 87 3.12 2.47 -13.64
N ALA A 88 3.27 1.45 -14.49
CA ALA A 88 2.96 0.07 -14.14
C ALA A 88 3.90 -0.45 -13.05
N ILE A 89 5.20 -0.16 -13.16
CA ILE A 89 6.20 -0.50 -12.14
C ILE A 89 5.81 0.13 -10.79
N ALA A 90 5.51 1.43 -10.77
CA ALA A 90 5.10 2.14 -9.56
C ALA A 90 3.82 1.54 -8.96
N ALA A 91 2.80 1.30 -9.77
CA ALA A 91 1.53 0.73 -9.32
C ALA A 91 1.67 -0.68 -8.74
N ALA A 92 2.40 -1.58 -9.39
CA ALA A 92 2.66 -2.92 -8.85
C ALA A 92 3.53 -2.87 -7.58
N ARG A 93 4.44 -1.90 -7.45
CA ARG A 93 5.15 -1.69 -6.19
C ARG A 93 4.21 -1.24 -5.08
N VAL A 94 3.32 -0.28 -5.35
CA VAL A 94 2.31 0.17 -4.38
C VAL A 94 1.41 -1.01 -3.94
N CYS A 95 0.91 -1.82 -4.87
CA CYS A 95 0.05 -2.97 -4.53
C CYS A 95 0.78 -4.01 -3.66
N GLY A 96 2.04 -4.34 -4.00
CA GLY A 96 2.82 -5.27 -3.20
C GLY A 96 3.17 -4.74 -1.81
N GLN A 97 3.42 -3.43 -1.68
CA GLN A 97 3.67 -2.80 -0.38
C GLN A 97 2.40 -2.78 0.48
N ALA A 98 1.24 -2.49 -0.11
CA ALA A 98 -0.06 -2.54 0.59
C ALA A 98 -0.33 -3.92 1.21
N ALA A 99 -0.08 -4.99 0.46
CA ALA A 99 -0.17 -6.36 0.99
C ALA A 99 0.88 -6.63 2.09
N ALA A 100 2.11 -6.15 1.92
CA ALA A 100 3.18 -6.35 2.89
C ALA A 100 2.94 -5.65 4.24
N VAL A 101 2.06 -4.63 4.32
CA VAL A 101 1.63 -4.01 5.60
C VAL A 101 1.03 -5.04 6.55
N ALA A 102 0.35 -6.07 6.03
CA ALA A 102 -0.17 -7.17 6.83
C ALA A 102 0.92 -7.90 7.62
N HIS A 103 2.18 -7.86 7.19
CA HIS A 103 3.32 -8.40 7.92
C HIS A 103 3.99 -7.35 8.83
N MET A 104 4.19 -6.13 8.31
CA MET A 104 5.00 -5.09 8.95
C MET A 104 4.51 -3.70 8.53
N ALA A 105 4.06 -2.90 9.49
CA ALA A 105 3.50 -1.56 9.26
C ALA A 105 4.44 -0.62 8.49
N GLY A 106 5.76 -0.75 8.63
CA GLY A 106 6.75 0.08 7.92
C GLY A 106 6.67 0.03 6.39
N HIS A 107 6.02 -0.99 5.82
CA HIS A 107 5.72 -1.05 4.39
C HIS A 107 4.74 0.07 3.94
N ALA A 108 3.92 0.59 4.84
CA ALA A 108 3.01 1.70 4.57
C ALA A 108 3.75 2.96 4.12
N ARG A 109 4.96 3.21 4.67
CA ARG A 109 5.84 4.33 4.27
C ARG A 109 6.26 4.26 2.79
N GLN A 110 6.26 3.06 2.21
CA GLN A 110 6.68 2.86 0.83
C GLN A 110 5.59 3.21 -0.18
N VAL A 111 4.31 3.18 0.23
CA VAL A 111 3.17 3.51 -0.66
C VAL A 111 3.34 4.91 -1.28
N PRO A 112 3.44 6.01 -0.51
CA PRO A 112 3.64 7.33 -1.11
C PRO A 112 4.99 7.45 -1.84
N ARG A 113 6.04 6.76 -1.38
CA ARG A 113 7.36 6.77 -2.03
C ARG A 113 7.34 6.15 -3.43
N TYR A 114 6.53 5.12 -3.65
CA TYR A 114 6.35 4.53 -4.99
C TYR A 114 5.30 5.28 -5.81
N THR A 115 4.24 5.82 -5.21
CA THR A 115 3.32 6.76 -5.88
C THR A 115 4.10 7.94 -6.47
N ALA A 116 5.09 8.48 -5.75
CA ALA A 116 5.93 9.59 -6.22
C ALA A 116 6.77 9.28 -7.49
N LYS A 117 6.90 7.99 -7.85
CA LYS A 117 7.60 7.54 -9.06
C LYS A 117 6.66 7.34 -10.25
N ALA A 118 5.35 7.39 -10.04
CA ALA A 118 4.38 7.39 -11.12
C ALA A 118 4.29 8.76 -11.81
N PHE A 119 3.66 8.79 -12.98
CA PHE A 119 3.38 9.98 -13.77
C PHE A 119 4.64 10.83 -14.08
N PRO A 120 5.72 10.26 -14.64
CA PRO A 120 6.98 10.98 -14.85
C PRO A 120 6.85 12.24 -15.73
N GLY A 121 5.79 12.35 -16.55
CA GLY A 121 5.49 13.53 -17.36
C GLY A 121 4.32 14.40 -16.87
N ASP A 122 3.69 14.04 -15.75
CA ASP A 122 2.49 14.71 -15.24
C ASP A 122 2.58 14.92 -13.72
N ARG A 123 3.29 15.99 -13.36
CA ARG A 123 3.49 16.36 -11.95
C ARG A 123 2.18 16.74 -11.26
N SER A 124 1.24 17.37 -11.94
CA SER A 124 -0.04 17.77 -11.34
C SER A 124 -0.80 16.53 -10.86
N ARG A 125 -0.95 15.54 -11.75
CA ARG A 125 -1.63 14.29 -11.42
C ARG A 125 -0.94 13.52 -10.29
N ARG A 126 0.39 13.51 -10.26
CA ARG A 126 1.15 12.90 -9.16
C ARG A 126 0.89 13.61 -7.84
N ASP A 127 0.97 14.94 -7.83
CA ASP A 127 0.81 15.73 -6.61
C ASP A 127 -0.65 15.64 -6.09
N GLU A 128 -1.64 15.59 -7.00
CA GLU A 128 -3.05 15.30 -6.68
C GLU A 128 -3.24 13.93 -6.03
N GLU A 129 -2.61 12.88 -6.58
CA GLU A 129 -2.70 11.53 -6.01
C GLU A 129 -2.03 11.46 -4.64
N LEU A 130 -0.83 12.04 -4.47
CA LEU A 130 -0.16 12.09 -3.18
C LEU A 130 -0.95 12.88 -2.12
N ALA A 131 -1.56 14.00 -2.52
CA ALA A 131 -2.43 14.78 -1.65
C ALA A 131 -3.67 13.98 -1.22
N TRP A 132 -4.28 13.23 -2.16
CA TRP A 132 -5.39 12.34 -1.84
C TRP A 132 -4.97 11.25 -0.83
N GLN A 133 -3.82 10.61 -1.03
CA GLN A 133 -3.31 9.58 -0.12
C GLN A 133 -3.11 10.14 1.29
N ARG A 134 -2.50 11.32 1.41
CA ARG A 134 -2.25 11.96 2.71
C ARG A 134 -3.53 12.43 3.40
N MET A 135 -4.51 12.93 2.65
CA MET A 135 -5.81 13.31 3.20
C MET A 135 -6.61 12.10 3.74
N ARG A 136 -6.30 10.88 3.29
CA ARG A 136 -7.05 9.67 3.62
C ARG A 136 -6.35 8.75 4.61
N VAL A 137 -5.10 9.03 4.99
CA VAL A 137 -4.43 8.30 6.06
C VAL A 137 -5.17 8.56 7.37
N PRO A 138 -5.36 7.55 8.25
CA PRO A 138 -5.88 7.82 9.59
C PRO A 138 -4.94 8.80 10.30
N GLU A 139 -5.50 9.82 10.96
CA GLU A 139 -4.76 10.97 11.47
C GLU A 139 -3.55 10.58 12.33
N ARG A 140 -3.71 9.56 13.18
CA ARG A 140 -2.65 9.04 14.06
C ARG A 140 -1.44 8.44 13.32
N PHE A 141 -1.58 8.12 12.04
CA PHE A 141 -0.51 7.55 11.20
C PHE A 141 0.11 8.55 10.22
N ASP A 142 -0.37 9.81 10.13
CA ASP A 142 0.21 10.78 9.18
C ASP A 142 1.72 10.95 9.40
N HIS A 143 2.13 11.20 10.65
CA HIS A 143 3.54 11.32 10.98
C HIS A 143 4.31 10.02 10.72
N TYR A 144 3.78 8.87 11.16
CA TYR A 144 4.40 7.56 10.98
C TYR A 144 4.68 7.21 9.51
N VAL A 145 3.76 7.57 8.61
CA VAL A 145 3.86 7.24 7.18
C VAL A 145 4.76 8.21 6.44
N TYR A 146 4.64 9.51 6.74
CA TYR A 146 5.26 10.57 5.93
C TYR A 146 6.58 11.10 6.49
N GLU A 147 6.78 11.02 7.81
CA GLU A 147 7.96 11.58 8.50
C GLU A 147 8.80 10.49 9.22
N GLY A 148 8.29 9.27 9.34
CA GLY A 148 8.98 8.10 9.91
C GLY A 148 9.98 7.38 9.00
#